data_AF-A0A164EA00-F1
#
_entry.id   AF-A0A164EA00-F1
#
_cell.length_a   1.000
_cell.length_b   1.000
_cell.length_c   1.000
_cell.angle_alpha   90.00
_cell.angle_beta   90.00
_cell.angle_gamma   90.00
#
_symmetry.space_group_name_H-M   'P 1'
#
loop_
_entity.id
_entity.type
_entity.pdbx_description
1 polymer ?
#
loop_
_entity_poly.entity_id
_entity_poly.type
_entity_poly.pdbx_seq_one_letter_code
_entity_poly.pdbx_strand_id
1 'polypeptide(L)'
;MKPQWIESFHGHVLAFTGRVFVDGNWEIREDCVRMAMARGAADWKTDMSRKVSLLVHGDLANQNVTDKTRQYSKKLKLADTLRRSGHELAIIDGQGFADLLDGYPARNRELRVAGVDEVLVLPSLGEGILGGPLAERAPTAHQPSSLTVDLEALDRATAAHEATLLAFARRLASRGLVPQRHGRNAPKFDVGWADGLTVYVAEVKSLGSAVEDQQIRLGIGQVVDYAEQLRSRPAIPGQSVRAVLVLERRPREPDRWMAAAESVGIGLTWGPDFVGWGLALDLRS
;
A
#
# COMPACT_ATOMS: atom_id res chain seq x y z
N MET A 1 6.46 14.57 13.32
CA MET A 1 6.47 14.04 11.94
C MET A 1 5.02 13.69 11.60
N LYS A 2 4.45 14.22 10.51
CA LYS A 2 3.05 13.94 10.17
C LYS A 2 2.92 12.47 9.75
N PRO A 3 1.82 11.77 10.10
CA PRO A 3 1.67 10.40 9.69
C PRO A 3 1.58 10.36 8.15
N GLN A 4 2.37 9.48 7.56
CA GLN A 4 2.38 9.23 6.11
C GLN A 4 1.08 8.56 5.65
N TRP A 5 0.34 7.97 6.59
CA TRP A 5 -0.89 7.22 6.36
C TRP A 5 -1.99 7.65 7.32
N ILE A 6 -3.22 7.63 6.84
CA ILE A 6 -4.43 7.88 7.61
C ILE A 6 -5.14 6.53 7.72
N GLU A 7 -5.34 6.03 8.93
CA GLU A 7 -5.85 4.67 9.14
C GLU A 7 -7.37 4.57 8.97
N SER A 8 -8.10 5.65 9.28
CA SER A 8 -9.57 5.68 9.20
C SER A 8 -10.08 7.12 9.18
N PHE A 9 -11.38 7.30 9.03
CA PHE A 9 -12.04 8.60 9.24
C PHE A 9 -12.21 8.97 10.72
N HIS A 10 -11.94 8.04 11.64
CA HIS A 10 -12.27 8.21 13.05
C HIS A 10 -11.61 9.45 13.67
N GLY A 11 -12.42 10.31 14.28
CA GLY A 11 -11.94 11.52 14.94
C GLY A 11 -11.57 12.66 14.00
N HIS A 12 -11.64 12.48 12.67
CA HIS A 12 -11.33 13.53 11.72
C HIS A 12 -12.54 14.42 11.40
N VAL A 13 -12.29 15.72 11.27
CA VAL A 13 -13.22 16.69 10.69
C VAL A 13 -12.88 16.88 9.22
N LEU A 14 -13.82 16.58 8.33
CA LEU A 14 -13.57 16.54 6.90
C LEU A 14 -13.89 17.85 6.18
N ALA A 15 -13.20 18.08 5.08
CA ALA A 15 -13.65 18.96 4.02
C ALA A 15 -13.42 18.29 2.66
N PHE A 16 -14.25 18.63 1.68
CA PHE A 16 -14.19 18.09 0.33
C PHE A 16 -13.91 19.19 -0.70
N THR A 17 -13.08 18.89 -1.69
CA THR A 17 -12.89 19.73 -2.87
C THR A 17 -12.91 18.88 -4.13
N GLY A 18 -13.48 19.36 -5.23
CA GLY A 18 -13.64 18.51 -6.42
C GLY A 18 -14.84 17.56 -6.34
N ARG A 19 -15.01 16.75 -7.39
CA ARG A 19 -15.90 15.58 -7.39
C ARG A 19 -15.07 14.37 -7.00
N VAL A 20 -15.56 13.52 -6.10
CA VAL A 20 -14.80 12.36 -5.64
C VAL A 20 -15.21 11.16 -6.50
N PHE A 21 -14.25 10.44 -7.03
CA PHE A 21 -14.50 9.20 -7.75
C PHE A 21 -14.31 8.03 -6.79
N VAL A 22 -15.36 7.25 -6.57
CA VAL A 22 -15.39 6.11 -5.65
C VAL A 22 -15.90 4.91 -6.43
N ASP A 23 -15.08 3.86 -6.55
CA ASP A 23 -15.49 2.57 -7.12
C ASP A 23 -16.21 2.62 -8.47
N GLY A 24 -15.68 3.45 -9.39
CA GLY A 24 -16.26 3.56 -10.73
C GLY A 24 -17.32 4.65 -10.87
N ASN A 25 -17.74 5.27 -9.76
CA ASN A 25 -18.81 6.26 -9.73
C ASN A 25 -18.32 7.64 -9.27
N TRP A 26 -18.87 8.68 -9.90
CA TRP A 26 -18.70 10.05 -9.41
C TRP A 26 -19.71 10.30 -8.30
N GLU A 27 -19.21 10.46 -7.09
CA GLU A 27 -20.04 10.70 -5.92
C GLU A 27 -20.22 12.20 -5.68
N ILE A 28 -21.45 12.59 -5.37
CA ILE A 28 -21.75 13.95 -4.92
C ILE A 28 -21.27 14.15 -3.48
N ARG A 29 -21.09 15.41 -3.09
CA ARG A 29 -20.47 15.75 -1.80
C ARG A 29 -21.28 15.22 -0.62
N GLU A 30 -22.60 15.33 -0.70
CA GLU A 30 -23.54 14.91 0.34
C GLU A 30 -23.42 13.39 0.60
N ASP A 31 -23.26 12.59 -0.46
CA ASP A 31 -23.05 11.15 -0.35
C ASP A 31 -21.68 10.81 0.21
N CYS A 32 -20.63 11.51 -0.21
CA CYS A 32 -19.29 11.36 0.36
C CYS A 32 -19.30 11.63 1.88
N VAL A 33 -19.97 12.69 2.31
CA VAL A 33 -20.12 13.02 3.73
C VAL A 33 -20.85 11.89 4.45
N ARG A 34 -22.00 11.45 3.93
CA ARG A 34 -22.78 10.36 4.54
C ARG A 34 -21.95 9.09 4.72
N MET A 35 -21.18 8.70 3.69
CA MET A 35 -20.30 7.54 3.74
C MET A 35 -19.18 7.71 4.78
N ALA A 36 -18.53 8.87 4.83
CA ALA A 36 -17.46 9.13 5.81
C ALA A 36 -17.98 9.14 7.25
N MET A 37 -19.15 9.74 7.49
CA MET A 37 -19.81 9.77 8.82
C MET A 37 -20.19 8.37 9.28
N ALA A 38 -20.70 7.52 8.38
CA ALA A 38 -20.97 6.11 8.68
C ALA A 38 -19.71 5.30 9.06
N ARG A 39 -18.51 5.81 8.73
CA ARG A 39 -17.20 5.23 9.06
C ARG A 39 -16.46 5.97 10.17
N GLY A 40 -17.18 6.78 10.96
CA GLY A 40 -16.67 7.36 12.21
C GLY A 40 -16.04 8.75 12.07
N ALA A 41 -16.20 9.44 10.93
CA ALA A 41 -15.87 10.85 10.85
C ALA A 41 -16.54 11.65 11.99
N ALA A 42 -15.79 12.58 12.58
CA ALA A 42 -16.27 13.36 13.72
C ALA A 42 -17.25 14.46 13.29
N ASP A 43 -16.94 15.15 12.20
CA ASP A 43 -17.76 16.24 11.63
C ASP A 43 -17.30 16.52 10.19
N TRP A 44 -17.98 17.42 9.49
CA TRP A 44 -17.53 17.96 8.21
C TRP A 44 -17.79 19.47 8.11
N LYS A 45 -17.07 20.10 7.18
CA LYS A 45 -17.21 21.52 6.87
C LYS A 45 -17.29 21.73 5.36
N THR A 46 -18.23 22.58 4.95
CA THR A 46 -18.29 23.08 3.58
C THR A 46 -17.04 23.89 3.24
N ASP A 47 -16.57 24.72 4.17
CA ASP A 47 -15.40 25.57 3.99
C ASP A 47 -14.18 25.07 4.77
N MET A 48 -13.00 25.31 4.19
CA MET A 48 -11.75 25.03 4.86
C MET A 48 -11.57 25.96 6.07
N SER A 49 -11.20 25.38 7.21
CA SER A 49 -10.92 26.12 8.45
C SER A 49 -9.90 25.36 9.29
N ARG A 50 -9.40 25.97 10.37
CA ARG A 50 -8.53 25.30 11.35
C ARG A 50 -9.18 24.13 12.08
N LYS A 51 -10.50 23.95 11.99
CA LYS A 51 -11.18 22.77 12.54
C LYS A 51 -11.03 21.54 11.65
N VAL A 52 -10.77 21.73 10.34
CA VAL A 52 -10.60 20.63 9.40
C VAL A 52 -9.26 19.95 9.67
N SER A 53 -9.30 18.63 9.86
CA SER A 53 -8.12 17.79 10.06
C SER A 53 -7.85 16.87 8.87
N LEU A 54 -8.83 16.67 7.98
CA LEU A 54 -8.70 15.84 6.78
C LEU A 54 -9.38 16.50 5.57
N LEU A 55 -8.61 16.79 4.52
CA LEU A 55 -9.13 17.29 3.25
C LEU A 55 -9.14 16.17 2.21
N VAL A 56 -10.31 15.86 1.66
CA VAL A 56 -10.46 14.97 0.51
C VAL A 56 -10.47 15.82 -0.75
N HIS A 57 -9.49 15.59 -1.63
CA HIS A 57 -9.47 16.21 -2.95
C HIS A 57 -9.86 15.20 -4.03
N GLY A 58 -10.88 15.55 -4.79
CA GLY A 58 -11.30 14.83 -5.97
C GLY A 58 -10.82 15.49 -7.24
N ASP A 59 -11.43 15.10 -8.35
CA ASP A 59 -11.24 15.71 -9.65
C ASP A 59 -11.76 17.15 -9.67
N LEU A 60 -10.88 18.04 -10.16
CA LEU A 60 -11.11 19.48 -10.27
C LEU A 60 -11.36 19.92 -11.72
N ALA A 61 -11.19 19.05 -12.72
CA ALA A 61 -11.18 19.39 -14.14
C ALA A 61 -12.48 20.04 -14.66
N ASN A 62 -13.62 19.79 -13.98
CA ASN A 62 -14.94 20.27 -14.38
C ASN A 62 -15.65 21.15 -13.34
N GLN A 63 -14.97 21.61 -12.28
CA GLN A 63 -15.58 22.57 -11.35
C GLN A 63 -15.37 24.01 -11.82
N ASN A 64 -16.18 24.96 -11.34
CA ASN A 64 -15.89 26.40 -11.40
C ASN A 64 -14.64 26.67 -10.54
N VAL A 65 -13.50 26.24 -11.06
CA VAL A 65 -12.18 26.60 -10.55
C VAL A 65 -12.09 28.10 -10.73
N THR A 66 -11.85 28.83 -9.64
CA THR A 66 -11.79 30.31 -9.68
C THR A 66 -10.68 30.80 -10.62
N ASP A 67 -9.80 29.90 -11.06
CA ASP A 67 -8.82 30.13 -12.09
C ASP A 67 -8.99 29.11 -13.24
N LYS A 68 -9.78 29.50 -14.25
CA LYS A 68 -10.07 28.68 -15.45
C LYS A 68 -8.82 28.33 -16.26
N THR A 69 -7.70 29.00 -16.01
CA THR A 69 -6.42 28.70 -16.67
C THR A 69 -5.57 27.69 -15.90
N ARG A 70 -5.87 27.42 -14.62
CA ARG A 70 -4.98 26.68 -13.73
C ARG A 70 -5.54 25.39 -13.12
N GLN A 71 -6.84 25.07 -13.20
CA GLN A 71 -7.42 23.82 -12.65
C GLN A 71 -7.23 23.56 -11.11
N TYR A 72 -6.91 24.56 -10.27
CA TYR A 72 -6.70 24.37 -8.81
C TYR A 72 -7.77 24.96 -7.89
N SER A 73 -8.16 24.22 -6.85
CA SER A 73 -9.09 24.69 -5.82
C SER A 73 -8.45 25.63 -4.80
N LYS A 74 -9.16 26.72 -4.45
CA LYS A 74 -8.83 27.59 -3.31
C LYS A 74 -8.59 26.81 -2.01
N LYS A 75 -9.24 25.65 -1.84
CA LYS A 75 -9.10 24.81 -0.66
C LYS A 75 -7.73 24.13 -0.55
N LEU A 76 -7.11 23.74 -1.67
CA LEU A 76 -5.75 23.16 -1.67
C LEU A 76 -4.70 24.21 -1.31
N LYS A 77 -4.84 25.44 -1.80
CA LYS A 77 -3.98 26.56 -1.38
C LYS A 77 -4.09 26.83 0.12
N LEU A 78 -5.33 26.94 0.62
CA LEU A 78 -5.54 27.15 2.05
C LEU A 78 -5.02 25.98 2.88
N ALA A 79 -5.13 24.75 2.38
CA ALA A 79 -4.54 23.57 3.02
C ALA A 79 -3.01 23.65 3.09
N ASP A 80 -2.33 24.05 2.01
CA ASP A 80 -0.88 24.31 2.01
C ASP A 80 -0.50 25.40 3.02
N THR A 81 -1.20 26.54 3.03
CA THR A 81 -0.98 27.61 4.00
C THR A 81 -1.15 27.14 5.44
N LEU A 82 -2.22 26.38 5.72
CA LEU A 82 -2.47 25.83 7.06
C LEU A 82 -1.35 24.85 7.48
N ARG A 83 -0.92 23.96 6.58
CA ARG A 83 0.24 23.08 6.83
C ARG A 83 1.51 23.89 7.08
N ARG A 84 1.72 24.95 6.28
CA ARG A 84 2.67 26.07 6.41
C ARG A 84 2.81 26.55 7.85
N SER A 85 1.67 26.86 8.45
CA SER A 85 1.57 27.41 9.80
C SER A 85 1.60 26.37 10.92
N GLY A 86 1.98 25.11 10.64
CA GLY A 86 2.05 24.05 11.63
C GLY A 86 0.72 23.34 11.94
N HIS A 87 -0.35 23.61 11.17
CA HIS A 87 -1.63 22.94 11.37
C HIS A 87 -1.55 21.45 10.97
N GLU A 88 -2.16 20.59 11.78
CA GLU A 88 -2.27 19.16 11.55
C GLU A 88 -3.43 18.85 10.61
N LEU A 89 -3.16 19.02 9.31
CA LEU A 89 -4.09 18.73 8.23
C LEU A 89 -3.54 17.59 7.36
N ALA A 90 -4.28 16.49 7.30
CA ALA A 90 -4.10 15.41 6.34
C ALA A 90 -4.81 15.73 5.02
N ILE A 91 -4.28 15.22 3.91
CA ILE A 91 -4.87 15.38 2.59
C ILE A 91 -4.87 14.01 1.93
N ILE A 92 -6.01 13.61 1.37
CA ILE A 92 -6.16 12.37 0.61
C ILE A 92 -6.86 12.67 -0.70
N ASP A 93 -6.61 11.85 -1.72
CA ASP A 93 -7.29 11.92 -3.00
C ASP A 93 -8.56 11.05 -3.01
N GLY A 94 -9.26 11.00 -4.15
CA GLY A 94 -10.43 10.16 -4.31
C GLY A 94 -10.15 8.67 -4.10
N GLN A 95 -8.98 8.18 -4.55
CA GLN A 95 -8.58 6.80 -4.28
C GLN A 95 -8.36 6.57 -2.79
N GLY A 96 -7.62 7.45 -2.10
CA GLY A 96 -7.46 7.36 -0.64
C GLY A 96 -8.79 7.43 0.12
N PHE A 97 -9.75 8.22 -0.36
CA PHE A 97 -11.10 8.24 0.22
C PHE A 97 -11.79 6.88 0.09
N ALA A 98 -11.74 6.27 -1.09
CA ALA A 98 -12.27 4.92 -1.33
C ALA A 98 -11.54 3.85 -0.50
N ASP A 99 -10.23 3.98 -0.34
CA ASP A 99 -9.43 3.08 0.51
C ASP A 99 -9.92 3.13 1.97
N LEU A 100 -10.08 4.34 2.55
CA LEU A 100 -10.61 4.49 3.91
C LEU A 100 -12.04 3.93 4.05
N LEU A 101 -12.85 4.07 2.99
CA LEU A 101 -14.18 3.46 2.93
C LEU A 101 -14.15 1.94 2.87
N ASP A 102 -13.01 1.27 2.66
CA ASP A 102 -12.92 -0.19 2.73
C ASP A 102 -11.99 -0.69 3.84
N GLY A 103 -11.64 0.21 4.77
CA GLY A 103 -10.74 -0.13 5.88
C GLY A 103 -9.27 -0.24 5.45
N TYR A 104 -8.92 0.33 4.31
CA TYR A 104 -7.54 0.52 3.88
C TYR A 104 -7.01 1.88 4.31
N PRO A 105 -5.79 1.96 4.87
CA PRO A 105 -5.13 3.22 5.13
C PRO A 105 -4.96 4.01 3.85
N ALA A 106 -5.20 5.32 3.93
CA ALA A 106 -4.98 6.23 2.83
C ALA A 106 -3.68 6.99 2.98
N ARG A 107 -2.96 7.19 1.88
CA ARG A 107 -1.72 7.94 1.91
C ARG A 107 -2.00 9.43 2.12
N ASN A 108 -1.32 10.01 3.10
CA ASN A 108 -1.33 11.45 3.33
C ASN A 108 -0.51 12.14 2.23
N ARG A 109 -1.22 12.81 1.31
CA ARG A 109 -0.66 13.40 0.10
C ARG A 109 0.22 14.61 0.40
N GLU A 110 1.34 14.69 -0.31
CA GLU A 110 2.18 15.88 -0.32
C GLU A 110 1.67 16.91 -1.33
N LEU A 111 1.81 18.18 -0.96
CA LEU A 111 1.50 19.30 -1.82
C LEU A 111 2.81 19.92 -2.30
N ARG A 112 2.94 20.17 -3.59
CA ARG A 112 4.08 20.91 -4.15
C ARG A 112 3.60 22.19 -4.81
N VAL A 113 4.26 23.30 -4.49
CA VAL A 113 4.04 24.56 -5.19
C VAL A 113 4.74 24.50 -6.55
N ALA A 114 3.98 24.62 -7.64
CA ALA A 114 4.49 24.56 -9.01
C ALA A 114 4.66 25.94 -9.68
N GLY A 115 4.24 27.01 -8.99
CA GLY A 115 4.34 28.40 -9.45
C GLY A 115 3.82 29.37 -8.39
N VAL A 116 3.71 30.66 -8.72
CA VAL A 116 3.28 31.73 -7.78
C VAL A 116 1.93 31.44 -7.11
N ASP A 117 1.11 30.59 -7.73
CA ASP A 117 -0.26 30.33 -7.32
C ASP A 117 -0.72 28.89 -7.63
N GLU A 118 0.21 27.95 -7.72
CA GLU A 118 -0.05 26.61 -8.20
C GLU A 118 0.29 25.56 -7.14
N VAL A 119 -0.64 24.69 -6.78
CA VAL A 119 -0.41 23.62 -5.80
C VAL A 119 -0.81 22.28 -6.39
N LEU A 120 0.20 21.46 -6.70
CA LEU A 120 0.04 20.11 -7.21
C LEU A 120 -0.04 19.11 -6.06
N VAL A 121 -0.90 18.11 -6.23
CA VAL A 121 -0.81 16.85 -5.47
C VAL A 121 0.08 15.90 -6.26
N LEU A 122 1.17 15.44 -5.66
CA LEU A 122 2.11 14.58 -6.36
C LEU A 122 1.66 13.11 -6.29
N PRO A 123 1.75 12.37 -7.41
CA PRO A 123 1.64 10.93 -7.37
C PRO A 123 2.75 10.37 -6.50
N SER A 124 2.47 9.27 -5.82
CA SER A 124 3.40 8.65 -4.87
C SER A 124 3.86 7.29 -5.36
N LEU A 125 5.13 6.95 -5.12
CA LEU A 125 5.64 5.62 -5.45
C LEU A 125 4.82 4.51 -4.76
N GLY A 126 4.46 3.51 -5.54
CA GLY A 126 3.60 2.41 -5.11
C GLY A 126 2.11 2.75 -5.06
N GLU A 127 1.69 3.89 -5.60
CA GLU A 127 0.27 4.24 -5.71
C GLU A 127 -0.51 3.20 -6.51
N GLY A 128 -1.66 2.78 -5.95
CA GLY A 128 -2.48 1.69 -6.50
C GLY A 128 -1.88 0.27 -6.32
N ILE A 129 -0.68 0.15 -5.74
CA ILE A 129 0.01 -1.13 -5.50
C ILE A 129 0.17 -1.40 -4.00
N LEU A 130 0.67 -0.43 -3.24
CA LEU A 130 0.96 -0.53 -1.82
C LEU A 130 -0.16 0.14 -1.00
N GLY A 131 -0.70 -0.59 -0.03
CA GLY A 131 -1.94 -0.26 0.69
C GLY A 131 -1.77 0.16 2.14
N GLY A 132 -0.62 0.72 2.49
CA GLY A 132 -0.30 1.16 3.86
C GLY A 132 0.66 0.25 4.60
N PRO A 133 1.12 0.65 5.80
CA PRO A 133 2.12 -0.07 6.56
C PRO A 133 1.68 -1.50 6.86
N LEU A 134 2.63 -2.43 6.82
CA LEU A 134 2.38 -3.80 7.27
C LEU A 134 2.30 -3.79 8.81
N ALA A 135 1.11 -3.99 9.37
CA ALA A 135 0.92 -4.12 10.80
C ALA A 135 1.27 -5.54 11.26
N GLU A 136 1.91 -5.68 12.42
CA GLU A 136 2.02 -6.97 13.10
C GLU A 136 0.60 -7.45 13.45
N ARG A 137 0.13 -8.54 12.82
CA ARG A 137 -1.09 -9.22 13.26
C ARG A 137 -0.73 -10.15 14.42
N ALA A 138 -1.50 -10.10 15.50
CA ALA A 138 -1.47 -11.17 16.49
C ALA A 138 -2.09 -12.43 15.86
N PRO A 139 -1.50 -13.62 16.03
CA PRO A 139 -2.05 -14.85 15.46
C PRO A 139 -3.45 -15.10 16.02
N THR A 140 -4.45 -15.14 15.15
CA THR A 140 -5.79 -15.59 15.51
C THR A 140 -5.78 -17.11 15.61
N ALA A 141 -5.82 -17.65 16.82
CA ALA A 141 -6.05 -19.07 17.05
C ALA A 141 -7.47 -19.43 16.57
N HIS A 142 -7.58 -20.36 15.62
CA HIS A 142 -8.87 -20.88 15.20
C HIS A 142 -9.49 -21.73 16.32
N GLN A 143 -10.77 -21.50 16.65
CA GLN A 143 -11.50 -22.40 17.55
C GLN A 143 -11.76 -23.74 16.83
N PRO A 144 -11.55 -24.88 17.50
CA PRO A 144 -11.69 -26.19 16.87
C PRO A 144 -13.18 -26.49 16.61
N SER A 145 -13.66 -26.23 15.40
CA SER A 145 -14.94 -26.76 14.93
C SER A 145 -14.69 -27.84 13.87
N SER A 146 -15.31 -28.98 14.11
CA SER A 146 -15.18 -30.25 13.39
C SER A 146 -15.16 -30.13 11.86
N LEU A 147 -13.98 -30.29 11.28
CA LEU A 147 -13.74 -30.82 9.94
C LEU A 147 -12.34 -31.43 9.96
N THR A 148 -12.21 -32.67 9.50
CA THR A 148 -11.01 -33.53 9.49
C THR A 148 -9.97 -33.04 8.47
N VAL A 149 -9.65 -31.75 8.52
CA VAL A 149 -8.39 -31.18 8.04
C VAL A 149 -7.41 -31.33 9.21
N ASP A 150 -6.15 -31.64 8.95
CA ASP A 150 -5.11 -31.56 9.98
C ASP A 150 -4.91 -30.08 10.34
N LEU A 151 -5.81 -29.58 11.20
CA LEU A 151 -5.87 -28.19 11.64
C LEU A 151 -4.56 -27.81 12.32
N GLU A 152 -3.88 -28.75 12.99
CA GLU A 152 -2.58 -28.48 13.61
C GLU A 152 -1.48 -28.28 12.55
N ALA A 153 -1.46 -29.07 11.48
CA ALA A 153 -0.53 -28.85 10.37
C ALA A 153 -0.82 -27.52 9.66
N LEU A 154 -2.09 -27.15 9.53
CA LEU A 154 -2.51 -25.86 8.98
C LEU A 154 -2.09 -24.69 9.90
N ASP A 155 -2.27 -24.82 11.20
CA ASP A 155 -1.90 -23.84 12.21
C ASP A 155 -0.37 -23.66 12.26
N ARG A 156 0.40 -24.77 12.21
CA ARG A 156 1.86 -24.73 12.12
C ARG A 156 2.34 -24.07 10.83
N ALA A 157 1.73 -24.38 9.69
CA ALA A 157 2.07 -23.77 8.41
C ALA A 157 1.76 -22.26 8.40
N THR A 158 0.65 -21.87 9.02
CA THR A 158 0.24 -20.47 9.20
C THR A 158 1.22 -19.73 10.10
N ALA A 159 1.58 -20.30 11.25
CA ALA A 159 2.54 -19.71 12.18
C ALA A 159 3.93 -19.56 11.57
N ALA A 160 4.43 -20.56 10.82
CA ALA A 160 5.71 -20.48 10.12
C ALA A 160 5.71 -19.41 9.02
N HIS A 161 4.60 -19.28 8.30
CA HIS A 161 4.41 -18.22 7.30
C HIS A 161 4.43 -16.83 7.96
N GLU A 162 3.64 -16.61 9.01
CA GLU A 162 3.59 -15.33 9.74
C GLU A 162 4.94 -14.96 10.35
N ALA A 163 5.64 -15.93 10.96
CA ALA A 163 6.97 -15.73 11.52
C ALA A 163 7.98 -15.32 10.44
N THR A 164 7.93 -15.95 9.26
CA THR A 164 8.81 -15.61 8.13
C THR A 164 8.50 -14.21 7.60
N LEU A 165 7.23 -13.88 7.39
CA LEU A 165 6.78 -12.57 6.95
C LEU A 165 7.28 -11.47 7.90
N LEU A 166 7.14 -11.70 9.20
CA LEU A 166 7.56 -10.74 10.21
C LEU A 166 9.08 -10.59 10.31
N ALA A 167 9.82 -11.70 10.22
CA ALA A 167 11.28 -11.66 10.17
C ALA A 167 11.77 -10.89 8.92
N PHE A 168 11.13 -11.09 7.78
CA PHE A 168 11.46 -10.37 6.55
C PHE A 168 11.11 -8.89 6.64
N ALA A 169 9.94 -8.54 7.19
CA ALA A 169 9.53 -7.15 7.42
C ALA A 169 10.52 -6.42 8.33
N ARG A 170 11.01 -7.06 9.40
CA ARG A 170 12.06 -6.50 10.27
C ARG A 170 13.38 -6.31 9.53
N ARG A 171 13.74 -7.25 8.65
CA ARG A 171 14.94 -7.11 7.81
C ARG A 171 14.85 -5.92 6.86
N LEU A 172 13.70 -5.70 6.21
CA LEU A 172 13.45 -4.52 5.40
C LEU A 172 13.55 -3.23 6.22
N ALA A 173 12.90 -3.20 7.39
CA ALA A 173 12.93 -2.05 8.30
C ALA A 173 14.35 -1.71 8.79
N SER A 174 15.19 -2.72 9.06
CA SER A 174 16.60 -2.52 9.45
C SER A 174 17.45 -1.83 8.37
N ARG A 175 16.96 -1.80 7.12
CA ARG A 175 17.57 -1.11 5.98
C ARG A 175 16.90 0.23 5.65
N GLY A 176 16.00 0.72 6.51
CA GLY A 176 15.25 1.96 6.29
C GLY A 176 14.11 1.83 5.26
N LEU A 177 13.79 0.62 4.82
CA LEU A 177 12.65 0.35 3.93
C LEU A 177 11.38 0.21 4.76
N VAL A 178 10.23 0.61 4.20
CA VAL A 178 8.93 0.54 4.88
C VAL A 178 8.11 -0.61 4.29
N PRO A 179 7.97 -1.75 5.01
CA PRO A 179 7.10 -2.84 4.60
C PRO A 179 5.64 -2.38 4.58
N GLN A 180 4.94 -2.74 3.51
CA GLN A 180 3.57 -2.34 3.25
C GLN A 180 2.76 -3.56 2.80
N ARG A 181 1.46 -3.51 3.05
CA ARG A 181 0.49 -4.49 2.56
C ARG A 181 0.09 -4.19 1.11
N HIS A 182 -0.64 -5.10 0.47
CA HIS A 182 -1.23 -4.82 -0.84
C HIS A 182 -2.31 -3.74 -0.77
N GLY A 183 -2.35 -2.90 -1.81
CA GLY A 183 -3.40 -1.92 -2.04
C GLY A 183 -4.74 -2.61 -2.32
N ARG A 184 -5.85 -1.88 -2.08
CA ARG A 184 -7.20 -2.40 -2.26
C ARG A 184 -7.43 -3.08 -3.62
N ASN A 185 -6.91 -2.46 -4.68
CA ASN A 185 -7.08 -2.92 -6.05
C ASN A 185 -5.85 -3.71 -6.56
N ALA A 186 -4.86 -3.99 -5.72
CA ALA A 186 -3.65 -4.72 -6.11
C ALA A 186 -3.81 -6.24 -5.92
N PRO A 187 -2.98 -7.07 -6.58
CA PRO A 187 -2.91 -8.50 -6.25
C PRO A 187 -2.59 -8.71 -4.77
N LYS A 188 -3.10 -9.79 -4.19
CA LYS A 188 -2.98 -10.09 -2.75
C LYS A 188 -1.61 -10.68 -2.39
N PHE A 189 -0.54 -9.95 -2.67
CA PHE A 189 0.80 -10.30 -2.19
C PHE A 189 0.90 -10.09 -0.67
N ASP A 190 1.86 -10.77 -0.04
CA ASP A 190 2.05 -10.76 1.41
C ASP A 190 2.71 -9.48 1.92
N VAL A 191 3.74 -9.00 1.21
CA VAL A 191 4.46 -7.77 1.56
C VAL A 191 5.01 -7.07 0.33
N GLY A 192 4.96 -5.74 0.33
CA GLY A 192 5.58 -4.90 -0.67
C GLY A 192 6.35 -3.74 -0.04
N TRP A 193 7.24 -3.13 -0.80
CA TRP A 193 7.98 -1.94 -0.37
C TRP A 193 8.41 -1.13 -1.60
N ALA A 194 8.83 0.11 -1.36
CA ALA A 194 9.43 0.94 -2.40
C ALA A 194 10.90 1.21 -2.04
N ASP A 195 11.75 1.18 -3.06
CA ASP A 195 13.15 1.59 -2.99
C ASP A 195 13.54 2.31 -4.30
N GLY A 196 13.89 3.59 -4.19
CA GLY A 196 13.99 4.48 -5.35
C GLY A 196 12.70 4.45 -6.18
N LEU A 197 12.82 4.31 -7.51
CA LEU A 197 11.69 4.18 -8.43
C LEU A 197 11.17 2.73 -8.58
N THR A 198 11.65 1.80 -7.75
CA THR A 198 11.26 0.39 -7.84
C THR A 198 10.28 0.05 -6.73
N VAL A 199 9.14 -0.52 -7.13
CA VAL A 199 8.17 -1.11 -6.21
C VAL A 199 8.39 -2.61 -6.22
N TYR A 200 8.65 -3.17 -5.05
CA TYR A 200 8.79 -4.59 -4.84
C TYR A 200 7.49 -5.16 -4.28
N VAL A 201 7.08 -6.32 -4.80
CA VAL A 201 5.96 -7.11 -4.29
C VAL A 201 6.44 -8.53 -4.04
N ALA A 202 6.09 -9.10 -2.90
CA ALA A 202 6.63 -10.37 -2.46
C ALA A 202 5.57 -11.34 -1.96
N GLU A 203 5.79 -12.61 -2.29
CA GLU A 203 5.07 -13.76 -1.75
C GLU A 203 6.00 -14.50 -0.78
N VAL A 204 5.47 -14.89 0.37
CA VAL A 204 6.18 -15.61 1.42
C VAL A 204 5.70 -17.07 1.46
N LYS A 205 6.64 -18.01 1.31
CA LYS A 205 6.35 -19.46 1.37
C LYS A 205 7.08 -20.14 2.53
N SER A 206 6.30 -20.82 3.36
CA SER A 206 6.81 -21.79 4.33
C SER A 206 7.15 -23.11 3.62
N LEU A 207 8.28 -23.71 4.00
CA LEU A 207 8.80 -24.93 3.39
C LEU A 207 8.66 -26.16 4.30
N GLY A 208 7.79 -26.07 5.33
CA GLY A 208 7.59 -27.09 6.37
C GLY A 208 6.84 -28.36 5.96
N SER A 209 6.46 -28.53 4.68
CA SER A 209 5.74 -29.71 4.19
C SER A 209 6.59 -30.59 3.27
N ALA A 210 6.16 -31.84 3.05
CA ALA A 210 6.84 -32.84 2.23
C ALA A 210 6.94 -32.50 0.73
N VAL A 211 6.41 -31.34 0.29
CA VAL A 211 6.38 -30.95 -1.14
C VAL A 211 6.97 -29.55 -1.35
N GLU A 212 8.22 -29.35 -0.89
CA GLU A 212 9.00 -28.12 -1.07
C GLU A 212 8.96 -27.61 -2.53
N ASP A 213 9.23 -28.48 -3.49
CA ASP A 213 9.21 -28.15 -4.91
C ASP A 213 7.87 -27.59 -5.39
N GLN A 214 6.75 -28.11 -4.86
CA GLN A 214 5.42 -27.64 -5.21
C GLN A 214 5.16 -26.25 -4.64
N GLN A 215 5.57 -25.99 -3.38
CA GLN A 215 5.42 -24.67 -2.76
C GLN A 215 6.23 -23.62 -3.51
N ILE A 216 7.46 -23.95 -3.91
CA ILE A 216 8.30 -23.02 -4.68
C ILE A 216 7.69 -22.78 -6.07
N ARG A 217 7.26 -23.82 -6.80
CA ARG A 217 6.57 -23.65 -8.11
C ARG A 217 5.33 -22.78 -8.00
N LEU A 218 4.50 -23.02 -6.97
CA LEU A 218 3.30 -22.23 -6.72
C LEU A 218 3.67 -20.76 -6.43
N GLY A 219 4.66 -20.54 -5.56
CA GLY A 219 5.15 -19.20 -5.24
C GLY A 219 5.67 -18.46 -6.48
N ILE A 220 6.47 -19.11 -7.33
CA ILE A 220 6.93 -18.56 -8.61
C ILE A 220 5.74 -18.17 -9.49
N GLY A 221 4.77 -19.07 -9.67
CA GLY A 221 3.58 -18.80 -10.48
C GLY A 221 2.80 -17.59 -9.99
N GLN A 222 2.59 -17.46 -8.66
CA GLN A 222 1.91 -16.32 -8.06
C GLN A 222 2.65 -15.00 -8.29
N VAL A 223 3.95 -14.95 -8.02
CA VAL A 223 4.69 -13.68 -8.14
C VAL A 223 4.85 -13.24 -9.60
N VAL A 224 4.93 -14.19 -10.53
CA VAL A 224 4.92 -13.90 -11.98
C VAL A 224 3.57 -13.32 -12.39
N ASP A 225 2.46 -13.92 -11.94
CA ASP A 225 1.11 -13.40 -12.18
C ASP A 225 0.91 -12.00 -11.59
N TYR A 226 1.37 -11.77 -10.35
CA TYR A 226 1.29 -10.45 -9.71
C TYR A 226 2.08 -9.41 -10.49
N ALA A 227 3.29 -9.74 -10.95
CA ALA A 227 4.11 -8.83 -11.73
C ALA A 227 3.42 -8.44 -13.05
N GLU A 228 2.80 -9.40 -13.74
CA GLU A 228 2.10 -9.15 -15.00
C GLU A 228 0.84 -8.29 -14.81
N GLN A 229 0.03 -8.61 -13.80
CA GLN A 229 -1.15 -7.82 -13.43
C GLN A 229 -0.82 -6.37 -13.04
N LEU A 230 0.37 -6.14 -12.48
CA LEU A 230 0.82 -4.81 -12.09
C LEU A 230 1.49 -4.05 -13.24
N ARG A 231 2.23 -4.73 -14.12
CA ARG A 231 2.88 -4.13 -15.30
C ARG A 231 1.88 -3.72 -16.38
N SER A 232 0.74 -4.40 -16.47
CA SER A 232 -0.34 -4.05 -17.40
C SER A 232 -1.13 -2.80 -16.99
N ARG A 233 -0.87 -2.23 -15.80
CA ARG A 233 -1.54 -1.01 -15.31
C ARG A 233 -0.82 0.25 -15.75
N PRO A 234 -1.51 1.40 -15.82
CA PRO A 234 -0.86 2.70 -15.98
C PRO A 234 0.18 2.91 -14.87
N ALA A 235 1.45 3.01 -15.26
CA ALA A 235 2.55 3.22 -14.32
C ALA A 235 2.88 4.71 -14.19
N ILE A 236 3.35 5.10 -13.00
CA ILE A 236 4.05 6.37 -12.83
C ILE A 236 5.30 6.33 -13.74
N PRO A 237 5.61 7.39 -14.51
CA PRO A 237 6.79 7.42 -15.37
C PRO A 237 8.08 7.05 -14.61
N GLY A 238 8.81 6.07 -15.14
CA GLY A 238 10.04 5.56 -14.53
C GLY A 238 9.85 4.58 -13.36
N GLN A 239 8.63 4.35 -12.89
CA GLN A 239 8.34 3.33 -11.88
C GLN A 239 8.48 1.94 -12.50
N SER A 240 9.17 1.04 -11.81
CA SER A 240 9.24 -0.38 -12.17
C SER A 240 8.69 -1.26 -11.06
N VAL A 241 8.18 -2.44 -11.43
CA VAL A 241 7.69 -3.45 -10.47
C VAL A 241 8.58 -4.69 -10.52
N ARG A 242 9.07 -5.10 -9.36
CA ARG A 242 9.86 -6.32 -9.16
C ARG A 242 9.14 -7.29 -8.24
N ALA A 243 8.90 -8.48 -8.74
CA ALA A 243 8.37 -9.59 -7.97
C ALA A 243 9.49 -10.30 -7.20
N VAL A 244 9.19 -10.76 -5.99
CA VAL A 244 10.15 -11.45 -5.11
C VAL A 244 9.48 -12.66 -4.47
N LEU A 245 10.12 -13.82 -4.54
CA LEU A 245 9.75 -14.97 -3.74
C LEU A 245 10.63 -15.03 -2.48
N VAL A 246 9.99 -15.03 -1.32
CA VAL A 246 10.63 -15.13 -0.01
C VAL A 246 10.33 -16.50 0.58
N LEU A 247 11.37 -17.27 0.86
CA LEU A 247 11.23 -18.60 1.46
C LEU A 247 11.58 -18.55 2.96
N GLU A 248 10.89 -19.33 3.77
CA GLU A 248 11.18 -19.49 5.20
C GLU A 248 12.64 -19.88 5.48
N ARG A 249 13.20 -20.77 4.64
CA ARG A 249 14.55 -21.30 4.77
C ARG A 249 15.15 -21.56 3.40
N ARG A 250 16.47 -21.78 3.37
CA ARG A 250 17.18 -22.20 2.15
C ARG A 250 16.52 -23.47 1.55
N PRO A 251 16.17 -23.47 0.25
CA PRO A 251 15.65 -24.67 -0.41
C PRO A 251 16.78 -25.71 -0.56
N ARG A 252 16.41 -26.98 -0.75
CA ARG A 252 17.36 -28.10 -0.89
C ARG A 252 18.24 -27.98 -2.13
N GLU A 253 17.67 -27.47 -3.23
CA GLU A 253 18.34 -27.26 -4.51
C GLU A 253 18.39 -25.75 -4.85
N PRO A 254 19.21 -24.95 -4.14
CA PRO A 254 19.20 -23.49 -4.26
C PRO A 254 19.59 -23.02 -5.66
N ASP A 255 20.59 -23.64 -6.30
CA ASP A 255 21.06 -23.21 -7.62
C ASP A 255 20.01 -23.40 -8.70
N ARG A 256 19.26 -24.51 -8.63
CA ARG A 256 18.13 -24.80 -9.52
C ARG A 256 17.05 -23.72 -9.40
N TRP A 257 16.66 -23.37 -8.17
CA TRP A 257 15.60 -22.39 -7.94
C TRP A 257 16.05 -20.96 -8.23
N MET A 258 17.32 -20.63 -8.01
CA MET A 258 17.90 -19.36 -8.43
C MET A 258 17.88 -19.23 -9.96
N ALA A 259 18.33 -20.26 -10.70
CA ALA A 259 18.29 -20.24 -12.16
C ALA A 259 16.85 -20.11 -12.69
N ALA A 260 15.89 -20.81 -12.08
CA ALA A 260 14.48 -20.67 -12.42
C ALA A 260 13.95 -19.25 -12.16
N ALA A 261 14.22 -18.68 -10.98
CA ALA A 261 13.83 -17.32 -10.62
C ALA A 261 14.45 -16.27 -11.56
N GLU A 262 15.72 -16.44 -11.91
CA GLU A 262 16.42 -15.59 -12.87
C GLU A 262 15.79 -15.65 -14.25
N SER A 263 15.47 -16.85 -14.75
CA SER A 263 14.88 -17.03 -16.09
C SER A 263 13.54 -16.30 -16.29
N VAL A 264 12.81 -16.03 -15.20
CA VAL A 264 11.52 -15.32 -15.21
C VAL A 264 11.61 -13.91 -14.61
N GLY A 265 12.82 -13.46 -14.24
CA GLY A 265 13.09 -12.11 -13.75
C GLY A 265 12.48 -11.78 -12.40
N ILE A 266 12.40 -12.75 -11.47
CA ILE A 266 11.91 -12.55 -10.10
C ILE A 266 13.06 -12.66 -9.10
N GLY A 267 13.05 -11.83 -8.05
CA GLY A 267 13.97 -12.00 -6.93
C GLY A 267 13.66 -13.29 -6.15
N LEU A 268 14.68 -13.92 -5.58
CA LEU A 268 14.53 -15.07 -4.70
C LEU A 268 15.39 -14.87 -3.46
N THR A 269 14.82 -15.04 -2.28
CA THR A 269 15.53 -14.95 -1.00
C THR A 269 14.98 -15.94 0.01
N TRP A 270 15.75 -16.21 1.06
CA TRP A 270 15.33 -17.13 2.12
C TRP A 270 15.86 -16.77 3.50
N GLY A 271 15.09 -17.11 4.53
CA GLY A 271 15.51 -16.98 5.91
C GLY A 271 16.69 -17.87 6.30
N PRO A 272 17.35 -17.57 7.44
CA PRO A 272 17.05 -16.46 8.34
C PRO A 272 17.62 -15.10 7.90
N ASP A 273 18.66 -15.09 7.06
CA ASP A 273 19.41 -13.88 6.72
C ASP A 273 18.84 -13.09 5.54
N PHE A 274 17.89 -13.70 4.81
CA PHE A 274 17.30 -13.17 3.59
C PHE A 274 18.35 -12.81 2.55
N VAL A 275 19.32 -13.71 2.39
CA VAL A 275 20.31 -13.72 1.30
C VAL A 275 19.69 -14.36 0.04
N GLY A 276 20.09 -13.91 -1.15
CA GLY A 276 19.56 -14.47 -2.38
C GLY A 276 19.88 -13.67 -3.64
N TRP A 277 19.13 -13.93 -4.71
CA TRP A 277 19.33 -13.33 -6.03
C TRP A 277 18.29 -12.25 -6.35
N GLY A 278 18.67 -11.27 -7.16
CA GLY A 278 17.75 -10.32 -7.78
C GLY A 278 17.15 -9.26 -6.83
N LEU A 279 17.54 -9.28 -5.56
CA LEU A 279 17.22 -8.25 -4.59
C LEU A 279 18.36 -7.25 -4.50
N ALA A 280 18.08 -5.98 -4.76
CA ALA A 280 18.98 -4.86 -4.41
C ALA A 280 19.03 -4.64 -2.88
N LEU A 281 18.95 -5.72 -2.12
CA LEU A 281 19.17 -5.76 -0.69
C LEU A 281 20.66 -5.94 -0.39
N ASP A 282 21.44 -6.44 -1.35
CA ASP A 282 22.89 -6.59 -1.23
C ASP A 282 23.63 -5.40 -1.85
N LEU A 283 23.83 -4.36 -1.04
CA LEU A 283 25.02 -3.53 -1.17
C LEU A 283 25.84 -3.75 0.10
N ARG A 284 27.02 -4.33 -0.10
CA ARG A 284 28.03 -4.55 0.94
C ARG A 284 28.32 -3.23 1.64
N SER A 285 28.40 -3.29 2.97
CA SER A 285 29.05 -2.30 3.82
C SER A 285 30.41 -1.88 3.27
#